data_AF-A0A8T2QRN6-F1
#
_entry.id   AF-A0A8T2QRN6-F1
#
_cell.length_a   1.000
_cell.length_b   1.000
_cell.length_c   1.000
_cell.angle_alpha   90.00
_cell.angle_beta   90.00
_cell.angle_gamma   90.00
#
_symmetry.space_group_name_H-M   'P 1'
#
loop_
_entity.id
_entity.type
_entity.pdbx_description
1 polymer ?
#
loop_
_entity_poly.entity_id
_entity_poly.type
_entity_poly.pdbx_seq_one_letter_code
_entity_poly.pdbx_strand_id
1 'polypeptide(L)'
;MKSVLERYYKAQGDAESADNVSSAENIEIDRITLFTEKLKALQRNVIGDDLERLSLRDLIHLEQQIHESLGRIRAKKEEMILDQLEDFKKKVTDARKTTNANSSLLDKLLDFCSSDMTSSHNFVDCEPLLISEAPQADASLAGRAATSEQSTDVRECSPPAKRLRITEDLNHSPVCME
;
A
#
# COMPACT_ATOMS: atom_id res chain seq x y z
N MET A 1 39.60 23.44 -56.10
CA MET A 1 38.58 24.37 -55.57
C MET A 1 37.18 24.12 -56.14
N LYS A 2 37.01 23.97 -57.47
CA LYS A 2 35.70 23.67 -58.10
C LYS A 2 35.06 22.36 -57.59
N SER A 3 35.86 21.32 -57.39
CA SER A 3 35.41 20.02 -56.85
C SER A 3 34.95 20.06 -55.39
N VAL A 4 35.32 21.09 -54.64
CA VAL A 4 34.85 21.28 -53.26
C VAL A 4 33.49 21.96 -53.29
N LEU A 5 33.34 23.00 -54.11
CA LEU A 5 32.07 23.70 -54.32
C LEU A 5 30.99 22.77 -54.90
N GLU A 6 31.35 21.93 -55.87
CA GLU A 6 30.41 20.99 -56.50
C GLU A 6 29.88 19.93 -55.52
N ARG A 7 30.72 19.45 -54.60
CA ARG A 7 30.28 18.58 -53.50
C ARG A 7 29.35 19.30 -52.52
N TYR A 8 29.62 20.57 -52.24
CA TYR A 8 28.75 21.40 -51.41
C TYR A 8 27.38 21.61 -52.06
N TYR A 9 27.33 21.97 -53.35
CA TYR A 9 26.06 22.13 -54.06
C TYR A 9 25.27 20.83 -54.17
N LYS A 10 25.94 19.69 -54.35
CA LYS A 10 25.29 18.38 -54.40
C LYS A 10 24.69 17.97 -53.05
N ALA A 11 25.42 18.19 -51.96
CA ALA A 11 24.91 17.94 -50.60
C ALA A 11 23.78 18.91 -50.20
N GLN A 12 23.79 20.13 -50.76
CA GLN A 12 22.71 21.09 -50.56
C GLN A 12 21.45 20.75 -51.40
N GLY A 13 21.62 20.12 -52.56
CA GLY A 13 20.50 19.57 -53.34
C GLY A 13 19.82 18.36 -52.69
N ASP A 14 20.56 17.57 -51.91
CA ASP A 14 19.99 16.46 -51.12
C ASP A 14 19.26 16.93 -49.84
N ALA A 15 19.25 18.23 -49.53
CA ALA A 15 18.44 18.79 -48.43
C ALA A 15 16.92 18.68 -48.69
N GLU A 16 16.50 18.47 -49.94
CA GLU A 16 15.10 18.11 -50.25
C GLU A 16 14.70 16.72 -49.73
N SER A 17 15.67 15.89 -49.31
CA SER A 17 15.42 14.63 -48.60
C SER A 17 15.31 14.79 -47.07
N ALA A 18 15.86 15.87 -46.51
CA ALA A 18 15.70 16.21 -45.10
C ALA A 18 14.26 16.66 -44.79
N ASP A 19 13.56 17.22 -45.78
CA ASP A 19 12.14 17.57 -45.67
C ASP A 19 11.25 16.32 -45.54
N ASN A 20 11.65 15.20 -46.16
CA ASN A 20 10.95 13.91 -46.03
C ASN A 20 11.21 13.21 -44.68
N VAL A 21 12.42 13.32 -44.13
CA VAL A 21 12.74 12.77 -42.79
C VAL A 21 12.10 13.63 -41.69
N SER A 22 12.19 14.95 -41.80
CA SER A 22 11.46 15.91 -40.95
C SER A 22 9.95 15.66 -41.05
N SER A 23 9.39 15.48 -42.25
CA SER A 23 7.98 15.15 -42.43
C SER A 23 7.59 13.84 -41.76
N ALA A 24 8.42 12.79 -41.84
CA ALA A 24 8.15 11.51 -41.18
C ALA A 24 8.22 11.62 -39.64
N GLU A 25 9.19 12.35 -39.11
CA GLU A 25 9.31 12.65 -37.67
C GLU A 25 8.12 13.49 -37.18
N ASN A 26 7.71 14.50 -37.93
CA ASN A 26 6.53 15.31 -37.63
C ASN A 26 5.24 14.49 -37.63
N ILE A 27 5.07 13.55 -38.58
CA ILE A 27 3.91 12.64 -38.60
C ILE A 27 3.85 11.77 -37.34
N GLU A 28 4.99 11.25 -36.87
CA GLU A 28 5.03 10.42 -35.66
C GLU A 28 4.79 11.28 -34.40
N ILE A 29 5.30 12.50 -34.35
CA ILE A 29 5.00 13.47 -33.27
C ILE A 29 3.49 13.76 -33.23
N ASP A 30 2.87 14.06 -34.37
CA ASP A 30 1.42 14.30 -34.48
C ASP A 30 0.61 13.08 -34.03
N ARG A 31 1.07 11.88 -34.39
CA ARG A 31 0.43 10.64 -33.95
C ARG A 31 0.50 10.46 -32.43
N ILE A 32 1.66 10.70 -31.82
CA ILE A 32 1.88 10.56 -30.37
C ILE A 32 1.07 11.62 -29.61
N THR A 33 1.03 12.85 -30.10
CA THR A 33 0.26 13.93 -29.48
C THR A 33 -1.23 13.62 -29.51
N LEU A 34 -1.79 13.20 -30.64
CA LEU A 34 -3.19 12.77 -30.75
C LEU A 34 -3.52 11.59 -29.83
N PHE A 35 -2.61 10.60 -29.73
CA PHE A 35 -2.80 9.48 -28.81
C PHE A 35 -2.82 9.94 -27.35
N THR A 36 -1.93 10.86 -27.00
CA THR A 36 -1.84 11.43 -25.65
C THR A 36 -3.09 12.24 -25.30
N GLU A 37 -3.61 13.04 -26.23
CA GLU A 37 -4.85 13.78 -26.04
C GLU A 37 -6.05 12.86 -25.82
N LYS A 38 -6.15 11.80 -26.63
CA LYS A 38 -7.18 10.77 -26.47
C LYS A 38 -7.09 10.08 -25.11
N LEU A 39 -5.87 9.75 -24.67
CA LEU A 39 -5.66 9.11 -23.37
C LEU A 39 -6.05 10.04 -22.21
N LYS A 40 -5.68 11.32 -22.29
CA LYS A 40 -6.08 12.34 -21.30
C LYS A 40 -7.59 12.55 -21.27
N ALA A 41 -8.27 12.49 -22.42
CA ALA A 41 -9.73 12.55 -22.47
C ALA A 41 -10.36 11.33 -21.80
N LEU A 42 -9.86 10.13 -22.07
CA LEU A 42 -10.33 8.91 -21.41
C LEU A 42 -10.14 8.98 -19.89
N GLN A 43 -8.99 9.46 -19.41
CA GLN A 43 -8.73 9.60 -17.98
C GLN A 43 -9.73 10.55 -17.31
N ARG A 44 -10.00 11.70 -17.92
CA ARG A 44 -11.02 12.66 -17.44
C ARG A 44 -12.38 11.99 -17.32
N ASN A 45 -12.81 11.28 -18.35
CA ASN A 45 -14.08 10.54 -18.34
C ASN A 45 -14.15 9.53 -17.18
N VAL A 46 -13.11 8.72 -16.97
CA VAL A 46 -13.07 7.72 -15.89
C VAL A 46 -13.13 8.35 -14.49
N ILE A 47 -12.62 9.57 -14.33
CA ILE A 47 -12.69 10.33 -13.07
C ILE A 47 -14.05 11.01 -12.89
N GLY A 48 -14.82 11.18 -13.98
CA GLY A 48 -16.14 11.79 -13.99
C GLY A 48 -16.19 13.20 -14.61
N ASP A 49 -15.11 13.64 -15.25
CA ASP A 49 -15.02 14.93 -15.95
C ASP A 49 -15.43 14.80 -17.43
N ASP A 50 -15.77 15.92 -18.08
CA ASP A 50 -16.07 16.02 -19.52
C ASP A 50 -17.16 15.06 -20.06
N LEU A 51 -18.04 14.56 -19.18
CA LEU A 51 -19.09 13.58 -19.52
C LEU A 51 -20.16 14.11 -20.49
N GLU A 52 -20.32 15.43 -20.58
CA GLU A 52 -21.30 16.12 -21.45
C GLU A 52 -21.10 15.79 -22.95
N ARG A 53 -19.88 15.37 -23.32
CA ARG A 53 -19.51 15.05 -24.72
C ARG A 53 -19.76 13.59 -25.08
N LEU A 54 -20.14 12.75 -24.11
CA LEU A 54 -20.36 11.32 -24.31
C LEU A 54 -21.82 11.03 -24.65
N SER A 55 -22.03 10.01 -25.48
CA SER A 55 -23.38 9.50 -25.72
C SER A 55 -23.89 8.69 -24.53
N LEU A 56 -25.20 8.52 -24.40
CA LEU A 56 -25.80 7.69 -23.35
C LEU A 56 -25.22 6.25 -23.35
N ARG A 57 -24.96 5.69 -24.53
CA ARG A 57 -24.36 4.35 -24.66
C ARG A 57 -22.95 4.32 -24.06
N ASP A 58 -22.13 5.31 -24.38
CA ASP A 58 -20.75 5.38 -23.89
C ASP A 58 -20.72 5.62 -22.38
N LEU A 59 -21.67 6.39 -21.85
CA LEU A 59 -21.81 6.62 -20.42
C LEU A 59 -22.17 5.33 -19.66
N ILE A 60 -23.11 4.53 -20.18
CA ILE A 60 -23.46 3.22 -19.60
C ILE A 60 -22.26 2.27 -19.63
N HIS A 61 -21.50 2.26 -20.73
CA HIS A 61 -20.32 1.43 -20.84
C HIS A 61 -19.23 1.84 -19.82
N LEU A 62 -19.00 3.14 -19.68
CA LEU A 62 -18.07 3.71 -18.72
C LEU A 62 -18.48 3.38 -17.28
N GLU A 63 -19.76 3.52 -16.95
CA GLU A 63 -20.31 3.15 -15.64
C GLU A 63 -20.05 1.67 -15.32
N GLN A 64 -20.37 0.78 -16.27
CA GLN A 64 -20.13 -0.66 -16.11
C GLN A 64 -18.63 -0.96 -15.88
N GLN A 65 -17.75 -0.34 -16.66
CA GLN A 65 -16.30 -0.50 -16.51
C GLN A 65 -15.81 -0.04 -15.13
N ILE A 66 -16.28 1.12 -14.67
CA ILE A 66 -15.93 1.65 -13.33
C ILE A 66 -16.47 0.71 -12.25
N HIS A 67 -17.72 0.27 -12.35
CA HIS A 67 -18.36 -0.64 -11.40
C HIS A 67 -17.56 -1.95 -11.25
N GLU A 68 -17.21 -2.59 -12.36
CA GLU A 68 -16.42 -3.82 -12.35
C GLU A 68 -15.01 -3.62 -11.77
N SER A 69 -14.33 -2.54 -12.17
CA SER A 69 -12.99 -2.24 -11.67
C SER A 69 -12.98 -1.95 -10.17
N LEU A 70 -13.98 -1.22 -9.68
CA LEU A 70 -14.19 -0.98 -8.26
C LEU A 70 -14.48 -2.28 -7.51
N GLY A 71 -15.28 -3.17 -8.09
CA GLY A 71 -15.53 -4.51 -7.55
C GLY A 71 -14.22 -5.29 -7.35
N ARG A 72 -13.35 -5.30 -8.37
CA ARG A 72 -12.02 -5.93 -8.29
C ARG A 72 -11.14 -5.31 -7.21
N ILE A 73 -11.11 -3.98 -7.10
CA ILE A 73 -10.33 -3.27 -6.07
C ILE A 73 -10.83 -3.62 -4.67
N ARG A 74 -12.15 -3.66 -4.47
CA ARG A 74 -12.76 -4.03 -3.18
C ARG A 74 -12.42 -5.47 -2.80
N ALA A 75 -12.58 -6.42 -3.71
CA ALA A 75 -12.25 -7.82 -3.48
C ALA A 75 -10.77 -7.99 -3.09
N LYS A 76 -9.86 -7.33 -3.82
CA LYS A 76 -8.43 -7.35 -3.48
C LYS A 76 -8.14 -6.74 -2.11
N LYS A 77 -8.82 -5.64 -1.76
CA LYS A 77 -8.67 -5.02 -0.44
C LYS A 77 -9.16 -5.96 0.68
N GLU A 78 -10.27 -6.65 0.45
CA GLU A 78 -10.82 -7.62 1.39
C GLU A 78 -9.86 -8.79 1.60
N GLU A 79 -9.34 -9.39 0.52
CA GLU A 79 -8.32 -10.43 0.54
C GLU A 79 -7.10 -9.99 1.38
N MET A 80 -6.55 -8.80 1.10
CA MET A 80 -5.42 -8.27 1.87
C MET A 80 -5.70 -8.09 3.37
N ILE A 81 -6.93 -7.70 3.73
CA ILE A 81 -7.32 -7.53 5.14
C ILE A 81 -7.45 -8.90 5.82
N LEU A 82 -7.99 -9.90 5.12
CA LEU A 82 -8.10 -11.27 5.63
C LEU A 82 -6.72 -11.87 5.87
N ASP A 83 -5.78 -11.67 4.95
CA ASP A 83 -4.39 -12.12 5.12
C ASP A 83 -3.74 -11.49 6.37
N GLN A 84 -3.91 -10.18 6.56
CA GLN A 84 -3.39 -9.50 7.75
C GLN A 84 -4.03 -10.00 9.04
N LEU A 85 -5.34 -10.27 9.02
CA LEU A 85 -6.05 -10.82 10.16
C LEU A 85 -5.54 -12.21 10.53
N GLU A 86 -5.30 -13.06 9.53
CA GLU A 86 -4.75 -14.41 9.74
C GLU A 86 -3.33 -14.35 10.31
N ASP A 87 -2.48 -13.46 9.81
CA ASP A 87 -1.14 -13.20 10.35
C ASP A 87 -1.19 -12.78 11.82
N PHE A 88 -2.08 -11.85 12.18
CA PHE A 88 -2.25 -11.43 13.57
C PHE A 88 -2.77 -12.55 14.46
N LYS A 89 -3.76 -13.31 13.98
CA LYS A 89 -4.28 -14.48 14.70
C LYS A 89 -3.19 -15.50 14.98
N LYS A 90 -2.33 -15.80 14.00
CA LYS A 90 -1.20 -16.70 14.17
C LYS A 90 -0.25 -16.21 15.26
N LYS A 91 0.15 -14.93 15.23
CA LYS A 91 1.01 -14.32 16.27
C LYS A 91 0.40 -14.43 17.67
N VAL A 92 -0.90 -14.15 17.80
CA VAL A 92 -1.62 -14.32 19.07
C VAL A 92 -1.61 -15.78 19.53
N THR A 93 -1.84 -16.74 18.64
CA THR A 93 -1.80 -18.15 19.01
C THR A 93 -0.41 -18.60 19.47
N ASP A 94 0.64 -18.12 18.83
CA ASP A 94 2.02 -18.47 19.19
C ASP A 94 2.42 -17.83 20.54
N ALA A 95 2.06 -16.56 20.76
CA ALA A 95 2.23 -15.91 22.06
C ALA A 95 1.43 -16.58 23.19
N ARG A 96 0.23 -17.08 22.89
CA ARG A 96 -0.57 -17.85 23.85
C ARG A 96 0.08 -19.19 24.17
N LYS A 97 0.66 -19.90 23.19
CA LYS A 97 1.38 -21.16 23.43
C LYS A 97 2.56 -20.95 24.38
N THR A 98 3.35 -19.88 24.19
CA THR A 98 4.49 -19.58 25.07
C THR A 98 4.02 -19.22 26.48
N THR A 99 2.98 -18.40 26.60
CA THR A 99 2.39 -18.03 27.90
C THR A 99 1.86 -19.25 28.65
N ASN A 100 1.14 -20.14 27.96
CA ASN A 100 0.62 -21.38 28.54
C ASN A 100 1.75 -22.32 28.99
N ALA A 101 2.82 -22.45 28.20
CA ALA A 101 3.99 -23.22 28.57
C ALA A 101 4.66 -22.65 29.83
N ASN A 102 4.82 -21.33 29.90
CA ASN A 102 5.37 -20.65 31.08
C ASN A 102 4.49 -20.86 32.31
N SER A 103 3.16 -20.74 32.19
CA SER A 103 2.22 -21.03 33.29
C SER A 103 2.35 -22.47 33.77
N SER A 104 2.39 -23.45 32.86
CA SER A 104 2.57 -24.86 33.24
C SER A 104 3.91 -25.13 33.92
N LEU A 105 4.97 -24.42 33.54
CA LEU A 105 6.25 -24.50 34.25
C LEU A 105 6.17 -23.91 35.65
N LEU A 106 5.48 -22.78 35.83
CA LEU A 106 5.24 -22.18 37.15
C LEU A 106 4.43 -23.11 38.05
N ASP A 107 3.36 -23.73 37.54
CA ASP A 107 2.54 -24.69 38.29
C ASP A 107 3.40 -25.88 38.78
N LYS A 108 4.23 -26.45 37.89
CA LYS A 108 5.15 -27.53 38.26
C LYS A 108 6.12 -27.10 39.36
N LEU A 109 6.70 -25.91 39.26
CA LEU A 109 7.62 -25.39 40.27
C LEU A 109 6.93 -25.20 41.63
N LEU A 110 5.67 -24.74 41.63
CA LEU A 110 4.85 -24.61 42.83
C LEU A 110 4.57 -25.96 43.49
N ASP A 111 4.24 -26.98 42.68
CA ASP A 111 4.03 -28.35 43.13
C ASP A 111 5.32 -28.94 43.74
N PHE A 112 6.48 -28.70 43.11
CA PHE A 112 7.78 -29.12 43.66
C PHE A 112 8.08 -28.46 45.01
N CYS A 113 7.87 -27.15 45.16
CA CYS A 113 8.12 -26.44 46.41
C CYS A 113 7.20 -26.90 47.56
N SER A 114 6.00 -27.37 47.23
CA SER A 114 5.06 -27.92 48.22
C SER A 114 5.45 -29.31 48.72
N SER A 115 6.37 -30.00 48.03
CA SER A 115 6.82 -31.37 48.35
C SER A 115 8.08 -31.45 49.22
N ASP A 116 8.89 -30.37 49.29
CA ASP A 116 10.05 -30.30 50.18
C ASP A 116 9.68 -29.76 51.57
N MET A 117 9.16 -30.66 52.40
CA MET A 117 9.09 -30.48 53.85
C MET A 117 9.95 -31.53 54.54
N THR A 118 11.28 -31.44 54.44
CA THR A 118 12.24 -31.84 55.50
C THR A 118 13.68 -31.51 55.09
N SER A 119 14.21 -30.36 55.51
CA SER A 119 15.57 -30.25 56.08
C SER A 119 15.91 -28.77 56.37
N SER A 120 15.76 -28.39 57.64
CA SER A 120 16.27 -27.20 58.34
C SER A 120 17.15 -26.19 57.59
N HIS A 121 16.68 -24.94 57.44
CA HIS A 121 17.21 -23.77 58.17
C HIS A 121 16.48 -22.45 57.79
N ASN A 122 15.75 -21.91 58.78
CA ASN A 122 15.41 -20.49 59.07
C ASN A 122 14.96 -19.50 57.96
N PHE A 123 13.70 -19.06 58.11
CA PHE A 123 13.25 -17.66 58.29
C PHE A 123 13.23 -16.67 57.09
N VAL A 124 12.07 -16.70 56.40
CA VAL A 124 11.19 -15.61 55.88
C VAL A 124 11.79 -14.45 55.06
N ASP A 125 11.47 -14.42 53.77
CA ASP A 125 10.63 -13.40 53.10
C ASP A 125 10.45 -13.76 51.62
N CYS A 126 9.43 -14.58 51.30
CA CYS A 126 8.86 -14.64 49.95
C CYS A 126 7.45 -14.06 50.01
N GLU A 127 7.37 -12.75 49.78
CA GLU A 127 6.12 -12.05 49.50
C GLU A 127 5.54 -12.64 48.19
N PRO A 128 4.31 -13.18 48.20
CA PRO A 128 3.72 -13.74 47.00
C PRO A 128 3.34 -12.58 46.08
N LEU A 129 4.16 -12.32 45.06
CA LEU A 129 3.81 -11.39 43.99
C LEU A 129 2.47 -11.81 43.39
N LEU A 130 1.42 -11.07 43.71
CA LEU A 130 0.14 -11.11 43.02
C LEU A 130 0.41 -10.78 41.55
N ILE A 131 0.46 -11.82 40.72
CA ILE A 131 0.36 -11.68 39.28
C ILE A 131 -1.07 -11.21 39.04
N SER A 132 -1.22 -9.89 38.90
CA SER A 132 -2.47 -9.28 38.44
C SER A 132 -2.89 -10.01 37.17
N GLU A 133 -4.01 -10.75 37.23
CA GLU A 133 -4.59 -11.42 36.07
C GLU A 133 -4.69 -10.41 34.93
N ALA A 134 -4.12 -10.77 33.78
CA ALA A 134 -4.35 -10.02 32.56
C ALA A 134 -5.87 -9.97 32.30
N PRO A 135 -6.46 -8.82 31.96
CA PRO A 135 -7.89 -8.71 31.76
C PRO A 135 -8.33 -9.72 30.69
N GLN A 136 -9.08 -10.73 31.10
CA GLN A 136 -9.82 -11.58 30.17
C GLN A 136 -10.92 -10.70 29.59
N ALA A 137 -10.69 -10.17 28.38
CA ALA A 137 -11.74 -9.53 27.61
C ALA A 137 -12.67 -10.62 27.10
N ASP A 138 -13.68 -10.95 27.92
CA ASP A 138 -14.87 -11.65 27.48
C ASP A 138 -15.60 -10.75 26.46
N ALA A 139 -15.43 -11.06 25.19
CA ALA A 139 -16.23 -10.48 24.12
C ALA A 139 -17.64 -11.10 24.18
N SER A 140 -18.54 -10.44 24.92
CA SER A 140 -19.99 -10.60 24.76
C SER A 140 -20.67 -9.23 24.67
N LEU A 141 -21.02 -8.89 23.42
CA LEU A 141 -22.08 -8.01 22.92
C LEU A 141 -22.84 -7.08 23.91
N ALA A 142 -22.81 -5.77 23.65
CA ALA A 142 -24.00 -4.89 23.54
C ALA A 142 -23.58 -3.42 23.35
N GLY A 143 -24.16 -2.75 22.35
CA GLY A 143 -23.83 -1.36 22.01
C GLY A 143 -24.58 -0.30 22.81
N ARG A 144 -24.03 0.92 22.88
CA ARG A 144 -24.69 2.19 22.47
C ARG A 144 -23.72 3.37 22.60
N ALA A 145 -23.95 4.36 21.75
CA ALA A 145 -23.19 5.58 21.53
C ALA A 145 -23.15 6.55 22.73
N ALA A 146 -22.06 7.31 22.86
CA ALA A 146 -22.00 8.78 22.65
C ALA A 146 -20.85 9.45 23.43
N THR A 147 -20.04 10.22 22.69
CA THR A 147 -19.38 11.51 23.02
C THR A 147 -18.67 11.71 24.38
N SER A 148 -17.37 12.02 24.35
CA SER A 148 -16.78 13.30 24.79
C SER A 148 -15.29 13.14 25.17
N GLU A 149 -14.53 14.20 24.90
CA GLU A 149 -13.08 14.36 24.84
C GLU A 149 -12.34 14.24 26.19
N GLN A 150 -11.07 13.79 26.19
CA GLN A 150 -9.91 14.54 26.72
C GLN A 150 -8.59 13.75 26.49
N SER A 151 -7.60 14.48 25.98
CA SER A 151 -6.20 14.15 25.70
C SER A 151 -5.37 13.62 26.89
N THR A 152 -4.57 12.56 26.67
CA THR A 152 -3.22 12.41 27.25
C THR A 152 -2.29 11.67 26.28
N ASP A 153 -1.24 12.38 25.90
CA ASP A 153 0.01 11.95 25.29
C ASP A 153 0.65 10.75 26.01
N VAL A 154 1.23 9.79 25.25
CA VAL A 154 2.49 9.05 25.54
C VAL A 154 2.74 7.96 24.48
N ARG A 155 3.81 8.19 23.71
CA ARG A 155 4.77 7.23 23.12
C ARG A 155 4.30 6.23 22.05
N GLU A 156 4.47 6.74 20.85
CA GLU A 156 4.86 6.08 19.61
C GLU A 156 5.86 4.91 19.78
N CYS A 157 5.45 3.71 19.39
CA CYS A 157 6.35 2.64 18.95
C CYS A 157 5.63 1.81 17.88
N SER A 158 5.37 2.43 16.73
CA SER A 158 4.85 1.72 15.56
C SER A 158 5.99 0.97 14.86
N PRO A 159 5.91 -0.36 14.67
CA PRO A 159 6.84 -1.04 13.78
C PRO A 159 6.61 -0.54 12.34
N PRO A 160 7.65 -0.47 11.49
CA PRO A 160 7.49 0.07 10.15
C PRO A 160 6.72 -0.92 9.29
N ALA A 161 5.43 -0.65 9.08
CA ALA A 161 4.70 -1.24 7.98
C ALA A 161 5.40 -0.81 6.69
N LYS A 162 5.76 -1.78 5.84
CA LYS A 162 6.21 -1.51 4.48
C LYS A 162 5.05 -0.87 3.71
N ARG A 163 4.90 0.44 3.82
CA ARG A 163 4.11 1.24 2.87
C ARG A 163 4.83 1.13 1.54
N LEU A 164 4.33 0.27 0.65
CA LEU A 164 4.55 0.46 -0.77
C LEU A 164 3.83 1.77 -1.13
N ARG A 165 4.55 2.91 -1.07
CA ARG A 165 4.11 4.16 -1.66
C ARG A 165 4.13 3.97 -3.17
N ILE A 166 3.03 3.49 -3.73
CA ILE A 166 2.78 3.58 -5.16
C ILE A 166 2.09 4.92 -5.37
N THR A 167 2.89 5.99 -5.41
CA THR A 167 2.56 7.30 -6.00
C THR A 167 3.73 8.21 -5.67
N GLU A 168 4.48 8.66 -6.69
CA GLU A 168 4.96 10.06 -6.82
C GLU A 168 5.95 10.31 -7.98
N ASP A 169 6.36 9.30 -8.76
CA ASP A 169 7.41 9.53 -9.78
C ASP A 169 6.93 9.67 -11.24
N LEU A 170 5.64 9.90 -11.51
CA LEU A 170 5.14 10.02 -12.90
C LEU A 170 5.01 11.45 -13.45
N ASN A 171 5.45 12.48 -12.72
CA ASN A 171 5.28 13.89 -13.15
C ASN A 171 6.55 14.76 -13.11
N HIS A 172 7.73 14.19 -13.32
CA HIS A 172 8.89 15.00 -13.70
C HIS A 172 9.39 14.60 -15.08
N SER A 173 8.92 15.34 -16.08
CA SER A 173 9.57 15.41 -17.39
C SER A 173 10.98 15.95 -17.20
N PRO A 174 12.04 15.31 -17.72
CA PRO A 174 13.36 15.93 -17.70
C PRO A 174 13.31 17.13 -18.65
N VAL A 175 13.50 18.33 -18.09
CA VAL A 175 13.78 19.54 -18.86
C VAL A 175 15.16 19.33 -19.50
N CYS A 176 15.19 19.11 -20.81
CA CYS A 176 16.42 19.19 -21.59
C CYS A 176 16.88 20.65 -21.56
N MET A 177 18.04 20.91 -20.96
CA MET A 177 18.71 22.21 -21.09
C MET A 177 19.39 22.28 -22.45
N GLU A 178 19.22 23.44 -23.10
CA GLU A 178 19.82 23.88 -24.37
C GLU A 178 21.36 23.87 -24.35
#